data_AF-A0A2M8FAU5-F1
#
_entry.id   AF-A0A2M8FAU5-F1
#
_cell.length_a   1.000
_cell.length_b   1.000
_cell.length_c   1.000
_cell.angle_alpha   90.00
_cell.angle_beta   90.00
_cell.angle_gamma   90.00
#
_symmetry.space_group_name_H-M   'P 1'
#
loop_
_entity.id
_entity.type
_entity.pdbx_description
1 polymer ?
#
loop_
_entity_poly.entity_id
_entity_poly.type
_entity_poly.pdbx_seq_one_letter_code
_entity_poly.pdbx_strand_id
1 'polypeptide(L)'
;MTYIFLSILIVVGSSIRRVRQQQQGIIYTLGNYTRVGQPGWCIVIPVVQSMILIKTTHPESQKLIAQIQAKGDVDEELYKKIVIV
;
A
#
# COMPACT_ATOMS: atom_id res chain seq x y z
N MET A 1 9.92 16.65 -26.95
CA MET A 1 10.57 16.99 -25.67
C MET A 1 9.58 17.44 -24.61
N THR A 2 8.66 18.36 -24.92
CA THR A 2 7.57 18.81 -24.01
C THR A 2 6.64 17.69 -23.51
N TYR A 3 6.24 16.76 -24.37
CA TYR A 3 5.35 15.64 -23.97
C TYR A 3 5.96 14.70 -22.92
N ILE A 4 7.28 14.49 -22.98
CA ILE A 4 8.00 13.62 -22.02
C ILE A 4 7.99 14.26 -20.63
N PHE A 5 8.26 15.56 -20.58
CA PHE A 5 8.27 16.35 -19.34
C PHE A 5 6.88 16.38 -18.67
N LEU A 6 5.82 16.52 -19.48
CA LEU A 6 4.44 16.50 -18.99
C LEU A 6 4.05 15.12 -18.43
N SER A 7 4.49 14.03 -19.07
CA SER A 7 4.22 12.66 -18.57
C SER A 7 4.88 12.40 -17.22
N ILE A 8 6.13 12.85 -17.04
CA ILE A 8 6.87 12.69 -15.78
C ILE A 8 6.21 13.46 -14.65
N LEU A 9 5.74 14.68 -14.92
CA LEU A 9 5.08 15.51 -13.93
C LEU A 9 3.79 14.86 -13.39
N ILE A 10 3.01 14.24 -14.28
CA ILE A 10 1.76 13.55 -13.94
C ILE A 10 2.05 12.27 -13.14
N VAL A 11 3.10 11.53 -13.48
CA VAL A 11 3.51 10.31 -12.76
C VAL A 11 4.01 10.64 -11.35
N VAL A 12 4.80 11.70 -11.19
CA VAL A 12 5.30 12.11 -9.86
C VAL A 12 4.17 12.67 -9.00
N GLY A 13 3.27 13.49 -9.57
CA GLY A 13 2.11 14.02 -8.85
C GLY A 13 1.12 12.95 -8.37
N SER A 14 0.91 11.90 -9.17
CA SER A 14 0.03 10.76 -8.81
C SER A 14 0.67 9.77 -7.84
N SER A 15 2.00 9.78 -7.71
CA SER A 15 2.72 8.87 -6.80
C SER A 15 2.63 9.30 -5.33
N ILE A 16 2.26 10.56 -5.06
CA ILE A 16 2.12 11.08 -3.72
C ILE A 16 0.76 10.67 -3.16
N ARG A 17 0.72 9.55 -2.42
CA ARG A 17 -0.45 9.13 -1.65
C ARG A 17 -0.27 9.47 -0.17
N ARG A 18 -1.28 10.09 0.43
CA ARG A 18 -1.30 10.40 1.87
C ARG A 18 -1.88 9.22 2.64
N VAL A 19 -1.06 8.58 3.48
CA VAL A 19 -1.48 7.50 4.38
C VAL A 19 -1.74 8.10 5.76
N ARG A 20 -2.95 7.90 6.32
CA ARG A 20 -3.30 8.44 7.64
C ARG A 20 -2.55 7.68 8.74
N GLN A 21 -2.29 8.34 9.88
CA GLN A 21 -1.50 7.77 10.98
C GLN A 21 -2.11 6.52 11.63
N GLN A 22 -3.41 6.30 11.47
CA GLN A 22 -4.16 5.12 11.94
C GLN A 22 -4.21 3.98 10.90
N GLN A 23 -3.49 4.14 9.79
CA GLN A 23 -3.49 3.22 8.67
C GLN A 23 -2.06 2.84 8.34
N GLN A 24 -1.84 1.56 8.05
CA GLN A 24 -0.62 1.07 7.43
C GLN A 24 -0.94 0.66 6.00
N GLY A 25 -0.12 1.11 5.05
CA GLY A 25 -0.32 0.82 3.64
C GLY A 25 0.55 -0.35 3.24
N ILE A 26 0.00 -1.55 3.02
CA ILE A 26 0.78 -2.65 2.46
C ILE A 26 0.98 -2.40 0.96
N ILE A 27 2.23 -2.39 0.51
CA ILE A 27 2.60 -2.19 -0.90
C ILE A 27 2.89 -3.54 -1.52
N TYR A 28 2.14 -3.84 -2.57
CA TYR A 28 2.35 -4.97 -3.46
C TYR A 28 2.92 -4.46 -4.77
N THR A 29 3.90 -5.18 -5.33
CA THR A 29 4.47 -4.90 -6.65
C THR A 29 4.30 -6.15 -7.50
N LEU A 30 3.64 -6.04 -8.67
CA LEU A 30 3.42 -7.17 -9.59
C LEU A 30 2.89 -8.45 -8.88
N GLY A 31 1.86 -8.30 -8.05
CA GLY A 31 1.22 -9.43 -7.35
C GLY A 31 1.99 -10.00 -6.16
N ASN A 32 3.18 -9.46 -5.83
CA ASN A 32 3.97 -9.90 -4.70
C ASN A 32 4.05 -8.83 -3.61
N TYR A 33 4.01 -9.27 -2.36
CA TYR A 33 4.25 -8.41 -1.21
C TYR A 33 5.67 -7.84 -1.28
N THR A 34 5.79 -6.51 -1.22
CA THR A 34 7.10 -5.84 -1.27
C THR A 34 7.47 -5.28 0.09
N ARG A 35 6.58 -4.50 0.72
CA ARG A 35 6.88 -3.81 1.97
C ARG A 35 5.63 -3.30 2.68
N VAL A 36 5.72 -3.13 4.00
CA VAL A 36 4.79 -2.30 4.77
C VAL A 36 5.17 -0.83 4.60
N GLY A 37 4.23 -0.05 4.07
CA GLY A 37 4.27 1.40 4.07
C GLY A 37 3.95 1.95 5.45
N GLN A 38 4.90 2.70 6.00
CA GLN A 38 4.72 3.39 7.28
C GLN A 38 3.70 4.54 7.14
N PRO A 39 2.98 4.88 8.22
CA PRO A 39 2.06 6.02 8.24
C PRO A 39 2.81 7.32 7.88
N GLY A 40 2.22 8.12 6.99
CA GLY A 40 2.83 9.35 6.47
C GLY A 40 2.74 9.48 4.96
N TRP A 41 3.79 10.04 4.35
CA TRP A 41 3.89 10.20 2.90
C TRP A 41 4.51 8.94 2.30
N CYS A 42 3.70 8.14 1.60
CA CYS A 42 4.19 6.98 0.88
C CYS A 42 4.21 7.28 -0.62
N ILE A 43 5.40 7.16 -1.20
CA ILE A 43 5.59 7.19 -2.65
C ILE A 43 5.23 5.80 -3.16
N VAL A 44 4.13 5.71 -3.90
CA VAL A 44 3.68 4.47 -4.55
C VAL A 44 3.61 4.74 -6.03
N ILE A 45 4.26 3.90 -6.83
CA ILE A 45 4.20 4.03 -8.29
C ILE A 45 2.89 3.39 -8.77
N PRO A 46 1.86 4.17 -9.15
CA PRO A 46 0.52 3.64 -9.40
C PRO A 46 0.45 2.63 -10.56
N VAL A 47 1.46 2.63 -11.44
CA VAL A 47 1.54 1.78 -12.63
C VAL A 47 1.93 0.34 -12.30
N VAL A 48 2.79 0.13 -11.30
CA VAL A 48 3.36 -1.20 -10.98
C VAL A 48 3.12 -1.62 -9.53
N GLN A 49 2.76 -0.67 -8.67
CA GLN A 49 2.54 -0.88 -7.25
C GLN A 49 1.09 -0.63 -6.88
N SER A 50 0.49 -1.58 -6.15
CA SER A 50 -0.81 -1.44 -5.52
C SER A 50 -0.63 -1.28 -4.02
N MET A 51 -1.36 -0.35 -3.42
CA MET A 51 -1.33 -0.13 -1.98
C MET A 51 -2.68 -0.46 -1.36
N ILE A 52 -2.66 -1.28 -0.30
CA ILE A 52 -3.83 -1.67 0.48
C ILE A 52 -3.72 -1.03 1.86
N LEU A 53 -4.76 -0.30 2.27
CA LEU A 53 -4.79 0.42 3.54
C LEU A 53 -5.45 -0.45 4.61
N ILE A 54 -4.70 -0.75 5.67
CA ILE A 54 -5.14 -1.55 6.81
C ILE A 54 -5.26 -0.66 8.03
N LYS A 55 -6.38 -0.73 8.76
CA LYS A 55 -6.54 -0.01 10.04
C LYS A 55 -5.65 -0.63 11.12
N THR A 56 -4.80 0.18 11.76
CA THR A 56 -3.97 -0.26 12.89
C THR A 56 -4.69 -0.18 14.24
N THR A 57 -5.96 0.26 14.25
CA THR A 57 -6.77 0.42 15.47
C THR A 57 -7.07 -0.91 16.17
N HIS A 58 -6.99 -2.06 15.47
CA HIS A 58 -7.20 -3.38 16.05
C HIS A 58 -5.87 -4.12 16.31
N PRO A 59 -5.75 -4.84 17.44
CA PRO A 59 -4.54 -5.60 17.78
C PRO A 59 -4.26 -6.76 16.80
N GLU A 60 -5.27 -7.26 16.09
CA GLU A 60 -5.13 -8.34 15.10
C GLU A 60 -4.42 -7.91 13.82
N SER A 61 -4.40 -6.60 13.50
CA SER A 61 -3.79 -6.09 12.28
C SER A 61 -2.30 -6.42 12.17
N GLN A 62 -1.59 -6.42 13.30
CA GLN A 62 -0.16 -6.77 13.34
C GLN A 62 0.09 -8.24 13.01
N LYS A 63 -0.81 -9.13 13.43
CA LYS A 63 -0.73 -10.56 13.11
C LYS A 63 -0.96 -10.80 11.62
N LEU A 64 -1.91 -10.10 11.01
CA LEU A 64 -2.16 -10.20 9.57
C LEU A 64 -0.94 -9.73 8.77
N ILE A 65 -0.33 -8.59 9.14
CA ILE A 65 0.87 -8.07 8.46
C ILE A 65 2.02 -9.08 8.53
N ALA A 66 2.25 -9.68 9.71
CA ALA A 66 3.28 -10.69 9.88
C ALA A 66 3.01 -11.95 9.04
N GLN A 67 1.74 -12.39 8.96
CA GLN A 67 1.35 -13.51 8.09
C GLN A 67 1.55 -13.20 6.61
N ILE A 68 1.17 -12.00 6.16
CA ILE A 68 1.37 -11.56 4.77
C ILE A 68 2.86 -11.53 4.43
N GLN A 69 3.70 -11.03 5.34
CA GLN A 69 5.14 -11.00 5.14
C GLN A 69 5.76 -12.39 5.10
N ALA A 70 5.28 -13.34 5.91
CA ALA A 70 5.84 -14.68 6.00
C ALA A 70 5.34 -15.64 4.90
N LYS A 71 4.06 -15.52 4.52
CA LYS A 71 3.38 -16.45 3.61
C LYS A 71 3.20 -15.89 2.20
N GLY A 72 3.28 -14.58 2.03
CA GLY A 72 3.01 -13.90 0.75
C GLY A 72 1.54 -13.96 0.31
N ASP A 73 0.70 -14.61 1.11
CA ASP A 73 -0.71 -14.87 0.82
C ASP A 73 -1.60 -14.26 1.91
N VAL A 74 -2.75 -13.78 1.49
CA VAL A 74 -3.64 -12.97 2.31
C VAL A 74 -4.78 -13.85 2.80
N ASP A 75 -4.89 -14.00 4.12
CA ASP A 75 -6.04 -14.67 4.73
C ASP A 75 -7.32 -13.84 4.48
N GLU A 76 -8.22 -14.37 3.65
CA GLU A 76 -9.33 -13.65 3.01
C GLU A 76 -10.36 -13.14 4.03
N GLU A 77 -10.57 -13.90 5.11
CA GLU A 77 -11.51 -13.53 6.19
C GLU A 77 -11.04 -12.28 6.93
N LEU A 78 -9.75 -12.22 7.24
CA LEU A 78 -9.20 -11.13 8.02
C LEU A 78 -8.96 -9.90 7.11
N TYR A 79 -8.63 -10.10 5.82
CA TYR A 79 -8.54 -9.03 4.82
C TYR A 79 -9.81 -8.19 4.72
N LYS A 80 -10.99 -8.82 4.59
CA LYS A 80 -12.26 -8.12 4.40
C LYS A 80 -12.66 -7.24 5.59
N LYS A 81 -12.14 -7.54 6.78
CA LYS A 81 -12.50 -6.87 8.04
C LYS A 81 -11.70 -5.60 8.32
N ILE A 82 -10.45 -5.54 7.83
CA ILE A 82 -9.50 -4.46 8.17
C ILE A 82 -9.07 -3.61 6.97
N VAL A 83 -9.25 -4.11 5.75
CA VAL A 83 -8.96 -3.36 4.53
C VAL A 83 -10.05 -2.34 4.27
N ILE A 84 -9.62 -1.11 4.05
CA ILE A 84 -10.47 -0.05 3.52
C ILE A 84 -10.18 0.03 2.02
N VAL A 85 -11.19 -0.22 1.20
CA VAL A 85 -11.16 -0.01 -0.25
C VAL A 85 -11.15 1.48 -0.56
#